data_AF-A6GAU2-F1
#
_entry.id   AF-A6GAU2-F1
#
_cell.length_a   1.000
_cell.length_b   1.000
_cell.length_c   1.000
_cell.angle_alpha   90.00
_cell.angle_beta   90.00
_cell.angle_gamma   90.00
#
_symmetry.space_group_name_H-M   'P 1'
#
loop_
_entity.id
_entity.type
_entity.pdbx_description
1 polymer ?
#
loop_
_entity_poly.entity_id
_entity_poly.type
_entity_poly.pdbx_seq_one_letter_code
_entity_poly.pdbx_strand_id
1 'polypeptide(L)'
;MSELMSPLSVDAFVEALIELDLEPESLRRDPAGASWLPASLREAAERSPECARELEEFVEMELALCDVHEPVDAFFTRQVMDRLPELDAVDHRRRTWILASAYALAIGVTYLLLGPLLSSGELAAMVEPVRDWYGSGAAESGGVWMGAVALIAAVAIGFLPAGGRPRAEA
;
A
#
# COMPACT_ATOMS: atom_id res chain seq x y z
N MET A 1 0.00 22.40 44.73
CA MET A 1 -0.05 21.44 43.61
C MET A 1 1.32 21.43 42.95
N SER A 2 2.30 20.78 43.59
CA SER A 2 3.60 20.48 43.01
C SER A 2 3.61 18.97 42.82
N GLU A 3 3.07 18.50 41.70
CA GLU A 3 3.43 17.16 41.24
C GLU A 3 4.93 17.18 41.00
N LEU A 4 5.65 16.35 41.75
CA LEU A 4 7.04 16.07 41.50
C LEU A 4 7.13 15.55 40.06
N MET A 5 7.63 16.39 39.15
CA MET A 5 8.23 15.89 37.93
C MET A 5 9.43 15.06 38.38
N SER A 6 9.23 13.75 38.48
CA SER A 6 10.33 12.80 38.63
C SER A 6 11.40 13.16 37.59
N PRO A 7 12.68 13.23 37.97
CA PRO A 7 13.73 13.50 37.01
C PRO A 7 13.64 12.46 35.89
N LEU A 8 13.53 12.93 34.64
CA LEU A 8 13.64 12.07 33.47
C LEU A 8 14.97 11.31 33.58
N SER A 9 14.92 9.98 33.49
CA SER A 9 16.14 9.20 33.39
C SER A 9 16.86 9.54 32.08
N VAL A 10 18.17 9.31 32.04
CA VAL A 10 18.96 9.50 30.82
C VAL A 10 18.38 8.66 29.67
N ASP A 11 17.99 7.41 29.94
CA ASP A 11 17.38 6.53 28.93
C ASP A 11 16.07 7.11 28.36
N ALA A 12 15.19 7.62 29.21
CA ALA A 12 13.93 8.23 28.77
C ALA A 12 14.16 9.56 28.03
N PHE A 13 15.22 10.28 28.38
CA PHE A 13 15.65 11.48 27.66
C PHE A 13 16.15 11.15 26.25
N VAL A 14 16.99 10.12 26.11
CA VAL A 14 17.50 9.65 24.81
C VAL A 14 16.37 9.12 23.94
N GLU A 15 15.46 8.31 24.49
CA GLU A 15 14.28 7.83 23.76
C GLU A 15 13.44 8.99 23.23
N ALA A 16 13.19 9.99 24.07
CA ALA A 16 12.46 11.19 23.67
C ALA A 16 13.19 12.04 22.62
N LEU A 17 14.53 12.07 22.61
CA LEU A 17 15.31 12.75 21.55
C LEU A 17 15.17 12.04 20.20
N ILE A 18 15.23 10.70 20.20
CA ILE A 18 15.13 9.89 18.97
C ILE A 18 13.73 9.99 18.34
N GLU A 19 12.69 10.19 19.16
CA GLU A 19 11.32 10.41 18.66
C GLU A 19 11.11 11.78 18.00
N LEU A 20 12.05 12.73 18.15
CA LEU A 20 11.94 14.05 17.52
C LEU A 20 12.24 13.95 16.02
N ASP A 21 11.23 14.27 15.21
CA ASP A 21 11.41 14.46 13.77
C ASP A 21 12.00 15.86 13.52
N LEU A 22 13.32 15.93 13.32
CA LEU A 22 14.07 17.18 13.20
C LEU A 22 14.63 17.36 11.80
N GLU A 23 14.41 18.55 11.24
CA GLU A 23 15.05 18.93 9.97
C GLU A 23 16.55 19.21 10.17
N PRO A 24 17.44 18.67 9.30
CA PRO A 24 18.88 18.91 9.34
C PRO A 24 19.29 20.39 9.37
N GLU A 25 18.55 21.24 8.67
CA GLU A 25 18.78 22.69 8.62
C GLU A 25 18.54 23.36 9.99
N SER A 26 17.62 22.83 10.78
CA SER A 26 17.29 23.33 12.11
C SER A 26 18.39 23.00 13.11
N LEU A 27 18.94 21.78 13.05
CA LEU A 27 20.09 21.37 13.85
C LEU A 27 21.36 22.17 13.50
N ARG A 28 21.62 22.43 12.21
CA ARG A 28 22.76 23.26 11.77
C ARG A 28 22.66 24.71 12.23
N ARG A 29 21.44 25.26 12.27
CA ARG A 29 21.20 26.66 12.65
C ARG A 29 21.28 26.86 14.17
N ASP A 30 20.81 25.89 14.93
CA ASP A 30 20.67 25.96 16.38
C ASP A 30 21.03 24.61 17.02
N PRO A 31 22.32 24.26 17.11
CA PRO A 31 22.75 22.99 17.68
C PRO A 31 22.47 22.87 19.19
N ALA A 32 22.24 24.00 19.87
CA ALA A 32 21.91 24.04 21.29
C ALA A 32 20.44 23.70 21.59
N GLY A 33 19.57 23.61 20.57
CA GLY A 33 18.17 23.25 20.77
C GLY A 33 17.28 24.35 21.36
N ALA A 34 17.69 25.62 21.31
CA ALA A 34 16.90 26.69 21.88
C ALA A 34 15.51 26.85 21.21
N SER A 35 15.41 26.56 19.93
CA SER A 35 14.22 26.73 19.09
C SER A 35 13.41 25.46 18.86
N TRP A 36 14.06 24.29 18.83
CA TRP A 36 13.42 23.02 18.48
C TRP A 36 13.29 22.03 19.65
N LEU A 37 14.13 22.15 20.69
CA LEU A 37 14.07 21.22 21.81
C LEU A 37 12.88 21.55 22.72
N PRO A 38 11.97 20.58 23.00
CA PRO A 38 10.89 20.77 23.95
C PRO A 38 11.39 21.24 25.32
N ALA A 39 10.62 22.12 25.98
CA ALA A 39 11.02 22.73 27.25
C ALA A 39 11.35 21.68 28.34
N SER A 40 10.61 20.58 28.39
CA SER A 40 10.85 19.48 29.35
C SER A 40 12.23 18.82 29.16
N LEU A 41 12.66 18.63 27.92
CA LEU A 41 13.98 18.05 27.61
C LEU A 41 15.09 19.07 27.85
N ARG A 42 14.86 20.35 27.51
CA ARG A 42 15.81 21.43 27.80
C ARG A 42 16.10 21.56 29.28
N GLU A 43 15.05 21.54 30.10
CA GLU A 43 15.20 21.55 31.55
C GLU A 43 15.93 20.31 32.08
N ALA A 44 15.76 19.14 31.45
CA ALA A 44 16.49 17.93 31.82
C ALA A 44 17.99 18.05 31.49
N ALA A 45 18.33 18.59 30.31
CA ALA A 45 19.71 18.86 29.91
C ALA A 45 20.38 19.92 30.79
N GLU A 46 19.66 20.97 31.20
CA GLU A 46 20.20 22.01 32.11
C GLU A 46 20.47 21.48 33.52
N ARG A 47 19.66 20.53 34.01
CA ARG A 47 19.79 19.98 35.36
C ARG A 47 20.78 18.81 35.46
N SER A 48 20.98 18.06 34.37
CA SER A 48 21.81 16.86 34.35
C SER A 48 22.93 16.97 33.32
N PRO A 49 24.21 16.93 33.74
CA PRO A 49 25.33 16.95 32.81
C PRO A 49 25.37 15.70 31.92
N GLU A 50 24.78 14.58 32.37
CA GLU A 50 24.67 13.35 31.59
C GLU A 50 23.70 13.57 30.41
N CYS A 51 22.51 14.12 30.66
CA CYS A 51 21.56 14.46 29.59
C CYS A 51 22.12 15.51 28.62
N ALA A 52 22.88 16.50 29.13
CA ALA A 52 23.54 17.49 28.28
C ALA A 52 24.55 16.85 27.31
N ARG A 53 25.30 15.84 27.78
CA ARG A 53 26.25 15.10 26.95
C ARG A 53 25.54 14.26 25.89
N GLU A 54 24.47 13.55 26.25
CA GLU A 54 23.69 12.77 25.28
C GLU A 54 23.05 13.68 24.21
N LEU A 55 22.62 14.88 24.57
CA LEU A 55 22.12 15.86 23.60
C LEU A 55 23.21 16.30 22.61
N GLU A 56 24.43 16.56 23.10
CA GLU A 56 25.56 16.92 22.24
C GLU A 56 25.93 15.79 21.28
N GLU A 57 25.98 14.55 21.78
CA GLU A 57 26.26 13.35 20.97
C GLU A 57 25.17 13.10 19.92
N PHE A 58 23.89 13.26 20.29
CA PHE A 58 22.78 13.17 19.36
C PHE A 58 22.90 14.20 18.22
N VAL A 59 23.16 15.47 18.55
CA VAL A 59 23.30 16.53 17.54
C VAL A 59 24.51 16.28 16.64
N GLU A 60 25.64 15.84 17.20
CA GLU A 60 26.84 15.50 16.42
C GLU A 60 26.54 14.35 15.44
N MET A 61 25.90 13.28 15.91
CA MET A 61 25.54 12.12 15.10
C MET A 61 24.56 12.48 13.97
N GLU A 62 23.50 13.22 14.28
CA GLU A 62 22.51 13.63 13.27
C GLU A 62 23.14 14.51 12.19
N LEU A 63 24.01 15.45 12.57
CA LEU A 63 24.73 16.28 11.60
C LEU A 63 25.70 15.44 10.75
N ALA A 64 26.42 14.50 11.36
CA ALA A 64 27.30 13.59 10.63
C ALA A 64 26.53 12.73 9.61
N LEU A 65 25.33 12.24 9.97
CA LEU A 65 24.46 11.49 9.06
C LEU A 65 23.96 12.35 7.90
N CYS A 66 23.66 13.62 8.14
CA CYS A 66 23.23 14.55 7.09
C CYS A 66 24.34 14.85 6.07
N ASP A 67 25.59 14.88 6.51
CA ASP A 67 26.77 15.08 5.67
C ASP A 67 27.13 13.84 4.83
N VAL A 68 26.55 12.67 5.12
CA VAL A 68 26.55 11.51 4.21
C VAL A 68 25.57 11.76 3.07
N HIS A 69 25.83 12.80 2.27
CA HIS A 69 25.28 12.90 0.94
C HIS A 69 25.95 11.81 0.08
N GLU A 70 25.27 10.67 -0.02
CA GLU A 70 25.47 9.79 -1.15
C GLU A 70 25.17 10.65 -2.39
N PRO A 71 26.14 10.88 -3.30
CA PRO A 71 25.82 11.55 -4.54
C PRO A 71 24.72 10.71 -5.17
N VAL A 72 23.53 11.31 -5.37
CA VAL A 72 22.46 10.72 -6.16
C VAL A 72 23.01 10.65 -7.59
N ASP A 73 23.83 9.65 -7.83
CA ASP A 73 24.39 9.39 -9.12
C ASP A 73 23.17 8.99 -9.96
N ALA A 74 22.84 9.81 -10.95
CA ALA A 74 21.77 9.52 -11.88
C ALA A 74 21.95 8.14 -12.56
N PHE A 75 23.18 7.61 -12.50
CA PHE A 75 23.53 6.27 -12.96
C PHE A 75 23.40 5.18 -11.89
N PHE A 76 23.29 5.48 -10.60
CA PHE A 76 23.08 4.49 -9.54
C PHE A 76 21.78 3.73 -9.77
N THR A 77 20.67 4.43 -10.01
CA THR A 77 19.38 3.79 -10.32
C THR A 77 19.51 2.89 -11.55
N ARG A 78 20.20 3.34 -12.60
CA ARG A 78 20.43 2.51 -13.79
C ARG A 78 21.28 1.28 -13.46
N GLN A 79 22.35 1.44 -12.71
CA GLN A 79 23.25 0.36 -12.35
C GLN A 79 22.59 -0.66 -11.42
N VAL A 80 21.72 -0.22 -10.51
CA VAL A 80 20.90 -1.11 -9.67
C VAL A 80 19.87 -1.84 -10.53
N MET A 81 19.16 -1.14 -11.41
CA MET A 81 18.18 -1.77 -12.32
C MET A 81 18.84 -2.80 -13.25
N ASP A 82 20.07 -2.55 -13.73
CA ASP A 82 20.84 -3.48 -14.55
C ASP A 82 21.36 -4.70 -13.74
N ARG A 83 21.40 -4.62 -12.41
CA ARG A 83 21.87 -5.68 -11.51
C ARG A 83 20.73 -6.47 -10.87
N LEU A 84 19.49 -5.99 -10.95
CA LEU A 84 18.34 -6.72 -10.44
C LEU A 84 18.11 -7.95 -11.31
N PRO A 85 17.91 -9.14 -10.72
CA PRO A 85 17.53 -10.31 -11.50
C PRO A 85 16.23 -9.97 -12.23
N GLU A 86 16.14 -10.31 -13.52
CA GLU A 86 14.89 -10.25 -14.26
C GLU A 86 13.89 -11.15 -13.53
N LEU A 87 13.06 -10.54 -12.69
CA LEU A 87 11.93 -11.23 -12.09
C LEU A 87 11.03 -11.58 -13.26
N ASP A 88 10.98 -12.87 -13.60
CA ASP A 88 10.03 -13.40 -14.58
C ASP A 88 8.65 -12.87 -14.20
N ALA A 89 8.22 -11.83 -14.93
CA ALA A 89 6.94 -11.21 -14.70
C ALA A 89 5.92 -12.32 -14.84
N VAL A 90 5.13 -12.56 -13.79
CA VAL A 90 4.08 -13.59 -13.74
C VAL A 90 3.47 -13.74 -15.13
N ASP A 91 3.65 -14.94 -15.72
CA ASP A 91 3.30 -15.26 -17.10
C ASP A 91 2.04 -14.48 -17.49
N HIS A 92 2.19 -13.52 -18.42
CA HIS A 92 1.12 -12.57 -18.76
C HIS A 92 -0.19 -13.29 -19.08
N ARG A 93 -0.08 -14.52 -19.60
CA ARG A 93 -1.22 -15.39 -19.84
C ARG A 93 -1.92 -15.77 -18.53
N ARG A 94 -1.18 -16.21 -17.51
CA ARG A 94 -1.72 -16.58 -16.19
C ARG A 94 -2.36 -15.37 -15.49
N ARG A 95 -1.72 -14.20 -15.56
CA ARG A 95 -2.27 -12.94 -15.01
C ARG A 95 -3.59 -12.56 -15.68
N THR A 96 -3.65 -12.59 -17.00
CA THR A 96 -4.87 -12.30 -17.76
C THR A 96 -5.98 -13.28 -17.42
N TRP A 97 -5.68 -14.56 -17.24
CA TRP A 97 -6.68 -15.56 -16.85
C TRP A 97 -7.23 -15.37 -15.44
N ILE A 98 -6.39 -15.03 -14.47
CA ILE A 98 -6.83 -14.72 -13.09
C ILE A 98 -7.74 -13.49 -13.09
N LEU A 99 -7.36 -12.45 -13.83
CA LEU A 99 -8.19 -11.25 -13.96
C LEU A 99 -9.52 -11.56 -14.65
N ALA A 100 -9.49 -12.31 -15.75
CA ALA A 100 -10.69 -12.68 -16.49
C ALA A 100 -11.67 -13.50 -15.63
N SER A 101 -11.17 -14.47 -14.85
CA SER A 101 -12.03 -15.27 -13.97
C SER A 101 -12.61 -14.44 -12.81
N ALA A 102 -11.82 -13.53 -12.24
CA ALA A 102 -12.28 -12.61 -11.22
C ALA A 102 -13.38 -11.67 -11.74
N TYR A 103 -13.21 -11.09 -12.93
CA TYR A 103 -14.24 -10.25 -13.56
C TYR A 103 -15.50 -11.05 -13.89
N ALA A 104 -15.37 -12.26 -14.44
CA ALA A 104 -16.52 -13.12 -14.73
C ALA A 104 -17.30 -13.47 -13.45
N LEU A 105 -16.60 -13.77 -12.36
CA LEU A 105 -17.21 -14.06 -11.07
C LEU A 105 -17.88 -12.82 -10.48
N ALA A 106 -17.24 -11.65 -10.55
CA ALA A 106 -17.82 -10.39 -10.08
C ALA A 106 -19.12 -10.06 -10.83
N ILE A 107 -19.12 -10.17 -12.16
CA ILE A 107 -20.33 -9.98 -12.97
C ILE A 107 -21.42 -10.99 -12.56
N GLY A 108 -21.06 -12.26 -12.39
CA GLY A 108 -22.00 -13.30 -11.95
C GLY A 108 -22.62 -13.00 -10.58
N VAL A 109 -21.81 -12.60 -9.59
CA VAL A 109 -22.27 -12.21 -8.25
C VAL A 109 -23.16 -10.96 -8.33
N THR A 110 -22.78 -9.96 -9.13
CA THR A 110 -23.62 -8.78 -9.36
C THR A 110 -24.98 -9.19 -9.89
N TYR A 111 -25.07 -10.03 -10.92
CA TYR A 111 -26.37 -10.50 -11.43
C TYR A 111 -27.16 -11.31 -10.41
N LEU A 112 -26.50 -12.12 -9.59
CA LEU A 112 -27.15 -12.92 -8.56
C LEU A 112 -27.70 -12.07 -7.41
N LEU A 113 -27.06 -10.95 -7.08
CA LEU A 113 -27.51 -10.01 -6.06
C LEU A 113 -28.52 -8.99 -6.60
N LEU A 114 -28.34 -8.52 -7.84
CA LEU A 114 -29.23 -7.54 -8.48
C LEU A 114 -30.52 -8.20 -9.00
N GLY A 115 -30.48 -9.47 -9.40
CA GLY A 115 -31.64 -10.20 -9.93
C GLY A 115 -32.82 -10.23 -8.95
N PRO A 116 -32.62 -10.67 -7.69
CA PRO A 116 -33.65 -10.63 -6.65
C PRO A 116 -34.11 -9.19 -6.34
N LEU A 117 -33.18 -8.23 -6.30
CA LEU A 117 -33.46 -6.82 -5.98
C LEU A 117 -34.29 -6.10 -7.07
N LEU A 118 -34.11 -6.48 -8.33
CA LEU A 118 -34.91 -6.00 -9.47
C LEU A 118 -36.26 -6.71 -9.56
N SER A 119 -36.38 -7.93 -9.02
CA SER A 119 -37.62 -8.70 -8.98
C SER A 119 -38.55 -8.30 -7.81
N SER A 120 -38.05 -7.60 -6.80
CA SER A 120 -38.81 -7.20 -5.60
C SER A 120 -39.72 -5.99 -5.80
N GLY A 121 -39.99 -5.58 -7.04
CA GLY A 121 -41.08 -4.66 -7.40
C GLY A 121 -40.86 -3.17 -7.10
N GLU A 122 -40.19 -2.80 -6.01
CA GLU A 122 -39.97 -1.38 -5.64
C GLU A 122 -38.95 -0.67 -6.54
N LEU A 123 -37.95 -1.39 -7.08
CA LEU A 123 -36.96 -0.84 -8.01
C LEU A 123 -37.30 -1.12 -9.48
N ALA A 124 -38.26 -2.00 -9.76
CA ALA A 124 -38.65 -2.37 -11.12
C ALA A 124 -39.14 -1.15 -11.92
N ALA A 125 -39.99 -0.31 -11.30
CA ALA A 125 -40.54 0.89 -11.91
C ALA A 125 -39.49 1.96 -12.28
N MET A 126 -38.35 1.99 -11.59
CA MET A 126 -37.25 2.92 -11.90
C MET A 126 -36.37 2.42 -13.05
N VAL A 127 -36.31 1.10 -13.26
CA VAL A 127 -35.47 0.46 -14.27
C VAL A 127 -36.28 0.03 -15.51
N GLU A 128 -37.61 0.09 -15.45
CA GLU A 128 -38.56 -0.15 -16.56
C GLU A 128 -38.10 0.49 -17.89
N PRO A 129 -37.66 1.77 -17.95
CA PRO A 129 -37.23 2.40 -19.20
C PRO A 129 -35.96 1.76 -19.80
N VAL A 130 -35.04 1.33 -18.92
CA VAL A 130 -33.79 0.67 -19.32
C VAL A 130 -34.04 -0.78 -19.69
N ARG A 131 -34.98 -1.44 -18.99
CA ARG A 131 -35.42 -2.81 -19.24
C ARG A 131 -36.16 -2.93 -20.55
N ASP A 132 -37.01 -1.98 -20.92
CA ASP A 132 -37.67 -1.93 -22.23
C ASP A 132 -36.68 -1.63 -23.37
N TRP A 133 -35.67 -0.80 -23.10
CA TRP A 133 -34.58 -0.56 -24.05
C TRP A 133 -33.71 -1.80 -24.28
N TYR A 134 -33.42 -2.58 -23.23
CA TYR A 134 -32.73 -3.88 -23.35
C TYR A 134 -33.65 -4.98 -23.93
N GLY A 135 -34.92 -4.99 -23.55
CA GLY A 135 -35.92 -5.99 -23.93
C GLY A 135 -36.35 -5.88 -25.39
N SER A 136 -36.41 -4.67 -25.94
CA SER A 136 -36.71 -4.43 -27.37
C SER A 136 -35.62 -4.93 -28.33
N GLY A 137 -34.39 -5.16 -27.85
CA GLY A 137 -33.32 -5.84 -28.60
C GLY A 137 -33.12 -7.32 -28.23
N ALA A 138 -33.62 -7.76 -27.07
CA ALA A 138 -33.35 -9.10 -26.53
C ALA A 138 -34.49 -10.12 -26.74
N ALA A 139 -35.69 -9.67 -27.14
CA ALA A 139 -36.88 -10.54 -27.25
C ALA A 139 -36.73 -11.68 -28.28
N GLU A 140 -35.81 -11.59 -29.25
CA GLU A 140 -35.55 -12.68 -30.22
C GLU A 140 -34.25 -13.47 -29.95
N SER A 141 -33.39 -13.04 -29.02
CA SER A 141 -32.07 -13.67 -28.80
C SER A 141 -31.70 -13.97 -27.34
N GLY A 142 -32.55 -13.61 -26.37
CA GLY A 142 -32.23 -13.72 -24.93
C GLY A 142 -31.89 -15.12 -24.43
N GLY A 143 -32.51 -16.16 -24.99
CA GLY A 143 -32.18 -17.56 -24.67
C GLY A 143 -30.84 -18.01 -25.28
N VAL A 144 -30.50 -17.51 -26.46
CA VAL A 144 -29.28 -17.88 -27.20
C VAL A 144 -28.05 -17.26 -26.55
N TRP A 145 -28.15 -16.02 -26.04
CA TRP A 145 -27.05 -15.37 -25.34
C TRP A 145 -26.80 -15.96 -23.94
N MET A 146 -27.84 -16.32 -23.18
CA MET A 146 -27.65 -17.05 -21.92
C MET A 146 -27.04 -18.44 -22.16
N GLY A 147 -27.48 -19.14 -23.22
CA GLY A 147 -26.88 -20.40 -23.65
C GLY A 147 -25.41 -20.23 -24.05
N ALA A 148 -25.07 -19.19 -24.80
CA ALA A 148 -23.70 -18.90 -25.23
C ALA A 148 -22.78 -18.56 -24.06
N VAL A 149 -23.23 -17.75 -23.09
CA VAL A 149 -22.44 -17.42 -21.89
C VAL A 149 -22.21 -18.66 -21.02
N ALA A 150 -23.24 -19.49 -20.82
CA ALA A 150 -23.09 -20.76 -20.09
C ALA A 150 -22.17 -21.75 -20.82
N LEU A 151 -22.25 -21.81 -22.16
CA LEU A 151 -21.39 -22.66 -22.99
C LEU A 151 -19.92 -22.20 -22.95
N ILE A 152 -19.68 -20.88 -23.02
CA ILE A 152 -18.33 -20.29 -22.89
C ILE A 152 -17.76 -20.57 -21.50
N ALA A 153 -18.56 -20.44 -20.44
CA ALA A 153 -18.15 -20.77 -19.08
C ALA A 153 -17.84 -22.28 -18.92
N ALA A 154 -18.66 -23.16 -19.49
CA ALA A 154 -18.43 -24.61 -19.44
C ALA A 154 -17.19 -25.05 -20.25
N VAL A 155 -16.97 -24.48 -21.43
CA VAL A 155 -15.76 -24.70 -22.24
C VAL A 155 -14.51 -24.18 -21.51
N ALA A 156 -14.59 -23.02 -20.86
CA ALA A 156 -13.48 -22.48 -20.09
C ALA A 156 -13.09 -23.38 -18.88
N ILE A 157 -14.06 -24.05 -18.27
CA ILE A 157 -13.81 -25.02 -17.17
C ILE A 157 -13.28 -26.35 -17.72
N GLY A 158 -13.82 -26.85 -18.84
CA GLY A 158 -13.39 -28.12 -19.44
C GLY A 158 -11.97 -28.09 -20.02
N PHE A 159 -11.46 -26.91 -20.40
CA PHE A 159 -10.10 -26.72 -20.92
C PHE A 159 -9.07 -26.36 -19.84
N LEU A 160 -9.37 -26.54 -18.54
CA LEU A 160 -8.37 -26.54 -17.48
C LEU A 160 -7.26 -27.57 -17.82
N PRO A 161 -6.02 -27.17 -18.14
CA PRO A 161 -4.94 -28.13 -18.17
C PRO A 161 -4.69 -28.54 -16.71
N ALA A 162 -5.11 -29.76 -16.36
CA ALA A 162 -4.61 -30.44 -15.18
C ALA A 162 -3.08 -30.41 -15.26
N GLY A 163 -2.46 -29.78 -14.27
CA GLY A 163 -1.05 -29.43 -14.30
C GLY A 163 -0.16 -30.61 -14.67
N GLY A 164 0.80 -30.34 -15.54
CA GLY A 164 1.85 -31.29 -15.84
C GLY A 164 2.74 -30.76 -16.95
N ARG A 165 3.80 -30.02 -16.59
CA ARG A 165 5.01 -30.04 -17.42
C ARG A 165 6.13 -30.71 -16.64
N PRO A 166 6.79 -31.71 -17.25
CA PRO A 166 7.84 -32.47 -16.61
C PRO A 166 9.04 -31.57 -16.38
N ARG A 167 9.65 -31.74 -15.20
CA ARG A 167 10.97 -31.20 -14.87
C ARG A 167 11.95 -31.76 -15.90
N ALA A 168 12.41 -30.92 -16.83
CA ALA A 168 13.59 -31.25 -17.62
C ALA A 168 14.79 -31.20 -16.66
N GLU A 169 15.31 -32.38 -16.34
CA GLU A 169 16.62 -32.52 -15.72
C GLU A 169 17.70 -32.42 -16.80
N ALA A 170 18.80 -31.75 -16.41
CA ALA A 170 20.14 -31.69 -17.02
C ALA A 170 20.31 -30.86 -18.29
#